data_AF-A0A3N4LVX1-F1
#
_entry.id   AF-A0A3N4LVX1-F1
#
_cell.length_a   1.000
_cell.length_b   1.000
_cell.length_c   1.000
_cell.angle_alpha   90.00
_cell.angle_beta   90.00
_cell.angle_gamma   90.00
#
_symmetry.space_group_name_H-M   'P 1'
#
loop_
_entity.id
_entity.type
_entity.pdbx_description
1 polymer ?
#
loop_
_entity_poly.entity_id
_entity_poly.type
_entity_poly.pdbx_seq_one_letter_code
_entity_poly.pdbx_strand_id
1 'polypeptide(L)'
;MSNFFLGASTPSTIHGLSRTHSPYDSGPVSPTTPTPFTLPPTYSSDSEDSDTLPFPQPLSRSSFSPLTTPHFSPHEFLASLHNRHQTLEDLRLELRNRSRELERELVELVEGEYADFVGLGRSLVGGEGKVEDLRVGLWGFRREVEGLVGRVKGVEGEVRRGLSERRRVRAEKEVVRKLLGVARRLDDLEVLLLLEDAPGGGKEDFHDHGDDGEEGGGMGEFGRLEKEVDKFLCLKYAIQGISEGVMEGHPFIKTQMGRVERVRRTILVDLGSALRAAAVMGEGGEEGLVIEREEERRKEKVMGLMGLLLKMGEGGEAVRILKEVKGGGVDRGKEGVRGAQQGSLRMK
;
A
#
# COMPACT_ATOMS: atom_id res chain seq x y z
N MET A 1 -20.31 -15.28 -22.96
CA MET A 1 -20.57 -16.33 -21.96
C MET A 1 -19.49 -17.38 -22.07
N SER A 2 -18.58 -17.43 -21.12
CA SER A 2 -17.65 -18.56 -20.93
C SER A 2 -17.02 -18.40 -19.55
N ASN A 3 -17.48 -19.28 -18.65
CA ASN A 3 -17.22 -19.29 -17.21
C ASN A 3 -15.77 -19.66 -16.89
N PHE A 4 -15.21 -18.97 -15.89
CA PHE A 4 -14.00 -19.34 -15.17
C PHE A 4 -14.35 -20.30 -14.03
N PHE A 5 -13.65 -21.42 -13.91
CA PHE A 5 -13.67 -22.28 -12.73
C PHE A 5 -12.24 -22.35 -12.17
N LEU A 6 -12.10 -21.99 -10.89
CA LEU A 6 -10.87 -22.01 -10.11
C LEU A 6 -10.71 -23.39 -9.47
N GLY A 7 -9.51 -23.98 -9.58
CA GLY A 7 -9.10 -25.17 -8.81
C GLY A 7 -8.02 -24.82 -7.82
N ALA A 8 -8.24 -25.12 -6.54
CA ALA A 8 -7.31 -24.94 -5.43
C ALA A 8 -6.92 -26.31 -4.85
N SER A 9 -5.63 -26.50 -4.54
CA SER A 9 -5.01 -27.62 -3.78
C SER A 9 -3.49 -27.39 -3.78
N THR A 10 -2.66 -27.55 -2.72
CA THR A 10 -2.68 -28.20 -1.39
C THR A 10 -1.65 -27.49 -0.47
N PRO A 11 -1.56 -27.85 0.84
CA PRO A 11 -0.27 -28.43 1.28
C PRO A 11 -0.46 -29.64 2.21
N SER A 12 0.44 -30.62 2.14
CA SER A 12 0.46 -31.76 3.06
C SER A 12 1.88 -32.17 3.46
N THR A 13 2.08 -32.11 4.76
CA THR A 13 2.99 -32.80 5.67
C THR A 13 3.62 -34.09 5.14
N ILE A 14 4.95 -34.18 5.22
CA ILE A 14 5.72 -35.41 5.01
C ILE A 14 6.29 -35.86 6.36
N HIS A 15 5.84 -37.02 6.83
CA HIS A 15 6.50 -37.83 7.85
C HIS A 15 7.13 -39.06 7.19
N GLY A 16 8.36 -39.37 7.61
CA GLY A 16 8.86 -40.73 7.80
C GLY A 16 9.34 -41.48 6.57
N LEU A 17 10.67 -41.63 6.44
CA LEU A 17 11.28 -42.83 5.85
C LEU A 17 12.57 -43.20 6.58
N SER A 18 12.74 -44.51 6.66
CA SER A 18 13.60 -45.27 7.55
C SER A 18 15.06 -45.32 7.13
N ARG A 19 15.93 -45.29 8.14
CA ARG A 19 17.11 -46.12 8.38
C ARG A 19 17.50 -47.06 7.23
N THR A 20 18.62 -46.75 6.58
CA THR A 20 19.49 -47.73 5.89
C THR A 20 20.90 -47.64 6.47
N HIS A 21 21.45 -48.82 6.72
CA HIS A 21 22.72 -49.11 7.37
C HIS A 21 23.81 -49.14 6.28
N SER A 22 24.88 -48.38 6.43
CA SER A 22 26.07 -48.47 5.56
C SER A 22 27.27 -48.91 6.40
N PRO A 23 27.91 -50.05 6.10
CA PRO A 23 29.15 -50.47 6.72
C PRO A 23 30.34 -49.89 5.96
N TYR A 24 31.48 -49.73 6.64
CA TYR A 24 32.77 -49.18 6.15
C TYR A 24 32.89 -47.65 6.20
N ASP A 25 33.20 -47.15 7.40
CA ASP A 25 34.07 -46.00 7.56
C ASP A 25 35.18 -46.41 8.54
N SER A 26 36.41 -46.46 8.03
CA SER A 26 37.62 -46.89 8.76
C SER A 26 38.61 -45.73 8.72
N GLY A 27 38.42 -44.77 9.61
CA GLY A 27 39.43 -43.77 9.92
C GLY A 27 40.57 -44.39 10.75
N PRO A 28 41.84 -44.02 10.52
CA PRO A 28 42.96 -44.56 11.28
C PRO A 28 42.95 -44.02 12.72
N VAL A 29 42.84 -44.97 13.66
CA VAL A 29 43.03 -44.77 15.11
C VAL A 29 44.52 -44.60 15.41
N SER A 30 44.87 -43.46 16.01
CA SER A 30 46.19 -43.24 16.63
C SER A 30 46.39 -44.18 17.82
N PRO A 31 47.54 -44.86 17.96
CA PRO A 31 47.81 -45.69 19.14
C PRO A 31 48.15 -44.82 20.35
N THR A 32 47.25 -44.79 21.34
CA THR A 32 47.46 -44.20 22.66
C THR A 32 48.50 -45.05 23.42
N THR A 33 49.65 -44.47 23.69
CA THR A 33 50.72 -45.07 24.50
C THR A 33 50.27 -45.17 25.97
N PRO A 34 50.50 -46.30 26.67
CA PRO A 34 50.09 -46.46 28.06
C PRO A 34 50.98 -45.65 29.02
N THR A 35 50.34 -44.88 29.88
CA THR A 35 50.92 -44.25 31.08
C THR A 35 51.40 -45.33 32.06
N PRO A 36 52.68 -45.35 32.50
CA PRO A 36 53.11 -46.27 33.52
C PRO A 36 52.70 -45.82 34.93
N PHE A 37 52.23 -46.79 35.70
CA PHE A 37 51.89 -46.75 37.11
C PHE A 37 53.06 -46.24 37.96
N THR A 38 52.81 -45.23 38.81
CA THR A 38 53.77 -44.74 39.82
C THR A 38 53.65 -45.58 41.09
N LEU A 39 54.68 -46.36 41.42
CA LEU A 39 54.88 -46.97 42.74
C LEU A 39 55.73 -46.03 43.61
N PRO A 40 55.50 -45.94 44.94
CA PRO A 40 56.34 -45.13 45.82
C PRO A 40 57.65 -45.88 46.15
N PRO A 41 58.82 -45.23 46.20
CA PRO A 41 60.04 -45.88 46.63
C PRO A 41 60.13 -45.92 48.15
N THR A 42 60.35 -47.14 48.63
CA THR A 42 60.76 -47.51 49.99
C THR A 42 62.13 -46.90 50.30
N TYR A 43 62.31 -46.41 51.53
CA TYR A 43 63.58 -45.95 52.08
C TYR A 43 64.69 -47.00 51.89
N SER A 44 65.80 -46.63 51.24
CA SER A 44 67.10 -47.26 51.47
C SER A 44 68.25 -46.33 51.06
N SER A 45 69.03 -45.96 52.07
CA SER A 45 70.47 -45.72 52.10
C SER A 45 71.16 -44.98 50.94
N ASP A 46 71.65 -43.79 51.31
CA ASP A 46 72.85 -43.10 50.83
C ASP A 46 73.85 -43.99 50.06
N SER A 47 74.00 -43.72 48.76
CA SER A 47 75.19 -44.03 47.96
C SER A 47 75.18 -43.13 46.73
N GLU A 48 76.12 -42.18 46.71
CA GLU A 48 76.43 -41.35 45.56
C GLU A 48 76.93 -42.24 44.41
N ASP A 49 76.21 -42.30 43.29
CA ASP A 49 76.75 -42.80 42.03
C ASP A 49 76.24 -41.92 40.87
N SER A 50 77.13 -41.07 40.40
CA SER A 50 76.87 -39.96 39.48
C SER A 50 77.27 -40.31 38.03
N ASP A 51 76.83 -41.44 37.48
CA ASP A 51 77.32 -41.92 36.17
C ASP A 51 76.22 -42.40 35.18
N THR A 52 75.04 -41.77 35.12
CA THR A 52 74.13 -41.94 33.96
C THR A 52 74.30 -40.78 32.98
N LEU A 53 75.24 -40.94 32.04
CA LEU A 53 75.46 -39.97 30.96
C LEU A 53 74.30 -40.01 29.94
N PRO A 54 73.82 -38.85 29.45
CA PRO A 54 72.75 -38.79 28.44
C PRO A 54 73.23 -39.30 27.07
N PHE A 55 72.42 -40.10 26.39
CA PHE A 55 72.70 -40.56 25.02
C PHE A 55 72.75 -39.38 24.02
N PRO A 56 73.63 -39.43 23.01
CA PRO A 56 73.86 -38.31 22.09
C PRO A 56 72.74 -38.11 21.06
N GLN A 57 72.08 -36.94 21.07
CA GLN A 57 71.17 -36.42 20.01
C GLN A 57 70.24 -37.48 19.44
N PRO A 58 69.64 -37.40 18.22
CA PRO A 58 70.29 -37.54 16.91
C PRO A 58 70.55 -36.19 16.21
N LEU A 59 71.25 -36.22 15.07
CA LEU A 59 71.55 -35.09 14.19
C LEU A 59 70.23 -34.53 13.63
N SER A 60 69.92 -33.28 13.93
CA SER A 60 68.67 -32.64 13.49
C SER A 60 68.75 -32.17 12.03
N ARG A 61 67.63 -32.21 11.30
CA ARG A 61 67.54 -31.72 9.90
C ARG A 61 67.89 -30.24 9.78
N SER A 62 67.45 -29.46 10.77
CA SER A 62 67.51 -28.01 10.77
C SER A 62 68.95 -27.48 10.78
N SER A 63 69.91 -28.26 11.29
CA SER A 63 71.34 -27.91 11.28
C SER A 63 71.93 -27.84 9.86
N PHE A 64 71.33 -28.55 8.91
CA PHE A 64 71.74 -28.60 7.50
C PHE A 64 70.82 -27.80 6.57
N SER A 65 69.80 -27.12 7.13
CA SER A 65 68.87 -26.33 6.33
C SER A 65 69.50 -24.99 5.92
N PRO A 66 69.37 -24.57 4.66
CA PRO A 66 69.88 -23.27 4.19
C PRO A 66 69.25 -22.07 4.91
N LEU A 67 68.11 -22.26 5.59
CA LEU A 67 67.47 -21.26 6.45
C LEU A 67 68.26 -20.96 7.74
N THR A 68 69.03 -21.93 8.24
CA THR A 68 69.79 -21.81 9.50
C THR A 68 71.26 -21.50 9.24
N THR A 69 71.84 -22.05 8.16
CA THR A 69 73.25 -21.85 7.78
C THR A 69 73.37 -21.54 6.29
N PRO A 70 73.41 -20.25 5.90
CA PRO A 70 73.51 -19.83 4.50
C PRO A 70 74.79 -20.32 3.80
N HIS A 71 75.88 -20.45 4.56
CA HIS A 71 77.15 -21.04 4.13
C HIS A 71 77.50 -22.18 5.08
N PHE A 72 77.22 -23.42 4.67
CA PHE A 72 77.55 -24.59 5.47
C PHE A 72 79.06 -24.82 5.50
N SER A 73 79.69 -24.65 6.67
CA SER A 73 81.10 -24.98 6.90
C SER A 73 81.20 -26.28 7.69
N PRO A 74 81.79 -27.36 7.13
CA PRO A 74 81.92 -28.64 7.83
C PRO A 74 82.75 -28.53 9.10
N HIS A 75 83.77 -27.67 9.11
CA HIS A 75 84.67 -27.51 10.25
C HIS A 75 83.96 -26.84 11.44
N GLU A 76 83.19 -25.80 11.18
CA GLU A 76 82.41 -25.08 12.20
C GLU A 76 81.25 -25.93 12.73
N PHE A 77 80.61 -26.70 11.85
CA PHE A 77 79.58 -27.67 12.23
C PHE A 77 80.14 -28.77 13.15
N LEU A 78 81.28 -29.39 12.80
CA LEU A 78 81.92 -30.40 13.64
C LEU A 78 82.41 -29.81 14.97
N ALA A 79 82.88 -28.56 14.99
CA ALA A 79 83.25 -27.87 16.22
C ALA A 79 82.05 -27.61 17.14
N SER A 80 80.87 -27.31 16.59
CA SER A 80 79.62 -27.13 17.36
C SER A 80 79.13 -28.43 18.02
N LEU A 81 79.57 -29.60 17.54
CA LEU A 81 79.17 -30.92 18.03
C LEU A 81 80.07 -31.44 19.16
N HIS A 82 81.09 -30.68 19.62
CA HIS A 82 82.05 -31.16 20.61
C HIS A 82 81.41 -31.55 21.96
N ASN A 83 80.24 -30.98 22.28
CA ASN A 83 79.52 -31.20 23.54
C ASN A 83 78.71 -32.50 23.60
N ARG A 84 78.76 -33.31 22.53
CA ARG A 84 77.86 -34.45 22.35
C ARG A 84 78.47 -35.80 22.76
N HIS A 85 79.70 -35.81 23.26
CA HIS A 85 80.38 -36.99 23.86
C HIS A 85 80.19 -38.31 23.08
N GLN A 86 80.19 -38.25 21.74
CA GLN A 86 79.98 -39.39 20.85
C GLN A 86 81.30 -39.89 20.28
N THR A 87 81.40 -41.19 19.95
CA THR A 87 82.57 -41.71 19.23
C THR A 87 82.56 -41.26 17.78
N LEU A 88 83.75 -41.08 17.20
CA LEU A 88 83.88 -40.60 15.82
C LEU A 88 83.32 -41.60 14.79
N GLU A 89 83.37 -42.90 15.07
CA GLU A 89 82.80 -43.93 14.20
C GLU A 89 81.27 -43.88 14.20
N ASP A 90 80.65 -43.59 15.35
CA ASP A 90 79.20 -43.45 15.47
C ASP A 90 78.70 -42.18 14.77
N LEU A 91 79.41 -41.04 14.93
CA LEU A 91 79.11 -39.81 14.19
C LEU A 91 79.22 -40.02 12.67
N ARG A 92 80.22 -40.78 12.22
CA ARG A 92 80.41 -41.09 10.79
C ARG A 92 79.27 -41.96 10.25
N LEU A 93 78.81 -42.93 11.03
CA LEU A 93 77.68 -43.78 10.66
C LEU A 93 76.38 -42.96 10.59
N GLU A 94 76.16 -42.09 11.57
CA GLU A 94 75.00 -41.20 11.65
C GLU A 94 74.94 -40.23 10.46
N LEU A 95 76.06 -39.59 10.11
CA LEU A 95 76.16 -38.72 8.93
C LEU A 95 75.88 -39.47 7.61
N ARG A 96 76.40 -40.70 7.47
CA ARG A 96 76.16 -41.54 6.30
C ARG A 96 74.71 -41.97 6.18
N ASN A 97 74.09 -42.37 7.28
CA ASN A 97 72.68 -42.71 7.31
C ASN A 97 71.81 -41.50 6.95
N ARG A 98 72.17 -40.31 7.44
CA ARG A 98 71.46 -39.09 7.10
C ARG A 98 71.61 -38.69 5.63
N SER A 99 72.79 -38.87 5.04
CA SER A 99 72.99 -38.65 3.59
C SER A 99 72.05 -39.53 2.77
N ARG A 100 71.96 -40.83 3.12
CA ARG A 100 71.08 -41.79 2.42
C ARG A 100 69.60 -41.45 2.60
N GLU A 101 69.21 -41.02 3.79
CA GLU A 101 67.84 -40.58 4.06
C GLU A 101 67.47 -39.35 3.24
N LEU A 102 68.37 -38.36 3.15
CA LEU A 102 68.18 -37.17 2.32
C LEU A 102 68.15 -37.50 0.82
N GLU A 103 68.99 -38.43 0.36
CA GLU A 103 68.98 -38.91 -1.02
C GLU A 103 67.65 -39.59 -1.36
N ARG A 104 67.13 -40.42 -0.45
CA ARG A 104 65.83 -41.08 -0.62
C ARG A 104 64.69 -40.07 -0.62
N GLU A 105 64.70 -39.13 0.31
CA GLU A 105 63.68 -38.08 0.41
C GLU A 105 63.71 -37.14 -0.80
N LEU A 106 64.88 -36.83 -1.35
CA LEU A 106 64.98 -36.02 -2.57
C LEU A 106 64.34 -36.73 -3.75
N VAL A 107 64.57 -38.04 -3.89
CA VAL A 107 63.91 -38.85 -4.93
C VAL A 107 62.41 -38.91 -4.69
N GLU A 108 61.95 -39.16 -3.46
CA GLU A 108 60.53 -39.19 -3.11
C GLU A 108 59.83 -37.84 -3.35
N LEU A 109 60.47 -36.72 -3.04
CA LEU A 109 59.94 -35.37 -3.25
C LEU A 109 59.89 -35.03 -4.74
N VAL A 110 60.93 -35.39 -5.49
CA VAL A 110 60.93 -35.23 -6.95
C VAL A 110 59.88 -36.13 -7.59
N GLU A 111 59.74 -37.39 -7.18
CA GLU A 111 58.77 -38.31 -7.76
C GLU A 111 57.32 -37.92 -7.42
N GLY A 112 57.06 -37.46 -6.19
CA GLY A 112 55.75 -36.98 -5.77
C GLY A 112 55.36 -35.67 -6.43
N GLU A 113 56.20 -34.64 -6.33
CA GLU A 113 55.88 -33.31 -6.85
C GLU A 113 55.95 -33.24 -8.38
N TYR A 114 56.79 -34.04 -9.04
CA TYR A 114 56.83 -34.09 -10.50
C TYR A 114 55.57 -34.73 -11.08
N ALA A 115 55.02 -35.77 -10.44
CA ALA A 115 53.74 -36.36 -10.87
C ALA A 115 52.60 -35.34 -10.79
N ASP A 116 52.56 -34.56 -9.71
CA ASP A 116 51.57 -33.51 -9.50
C ASP A 116 51.76 -32.34 -10.48
N PHE A 117 53.00 -31.91 -10.70
CA PHE A 117 53.30 -30.81 -11.63
C PHE A 117 53.00 -31.21 -13.09
N VAL A 118 53.32 -32.45 -13.48
CA VAL A 118 52.98 -32.99 -14.81
C VAL A 118 51.47 -33.21 -14.93
N GLY A 119 50.80 -33.66 -13.88
CA GLY A 119 49.33 -33.76 -13.82
C GLY A 119 48.65 -32.41 -13.99
N LEU A 120 49.13 -31.38 -13.30
CA LEU A 120 48.64 -30.01 -13.40
C LEU A 120 48.91 -29.43 -14.80
N GLY A 121 50.12 -29.63 -15.34
CA GLY A 121 50.46 -29.23 -16.69
C GLY A 121 49.56 -29.87 -17.75
N ARG A 122 49.23 -31.15 -17.61
CA ARG A 122 48.29 -31.86 -18.51
C ARG A 122 46.84 -31.38 -18.36
N SER A 123 46.42 -30.93 -17.19
CA SER A 123 45.09 -30.36 -16.95
C SER A 123 44.97 -28.92 -17.47
N LEU A 124 46.05 -28.13 -17.34
CA LEU A 124 46.13 -26.76 -17.87
C LEU A 124 46.19 -26.76 -19.41
N VAL A 125 46.95 -27.67 -20.00
CA VAL A 125 47.01 -27.87 -21.45
C VAL A 125 45.68 -28.43 -21.94
N GLY A 126 44.88 -27.56 -22.57
CA GLY A 126 43.52 -27.86 -23.01
C GLY A 126 42.41 -27.34 -22.10
N GLY A 127 42.74 -26.81 -20.91
CA GLY A 127 41.81 -26.06 -20.06
C GLY A 127 41.46 -24.68 -20.63
N GLU A 128 42.37 -24.10 -21.42
CA GLU A 128 42.17 -22.79 -22.08
C GLU A 128 40.95 -22.77 -23.00
N GLY A 129 40.70 -23.85 -23.75
CA GLY A 129 39.51 -23.96 -24.60
C GLY A 129 38.21 -23.96 -23.81
N LYS A 130 38.16 -24.68 -22.67
CA LYS A 130 36.99 -24.68 -21.78
C LYS A 130 36.75 -23.30 -21.15
N VAL A 131 37.82 -22.57 -20.82
CA VAL A 131 37.71 -21.20 -20.31
C VAL A 131 37.18 -20.27 -21.40
N GLU A 132 37.62 -20.43 -22.64
CA GLU A 132 37.13 -19.63 -23.76
C GLU A 132 35.66 -19.94 -24.08
N ASP A 133 35.24 -21.21 -24.05
CA ASP A 133 33.84 -21.63 -24.19
C ASP A 133 32.96 -21.01 -23.10
N LEU A 134 33.44 -21.01 -21.84
CA LEU A 134 32.75 -20.36 -20.73
C LEU A 134 32.65 -18.85 -20.91
N ARG A 135 33.68 -18.20 -21.43
CA ARG A 135 33.65 -16.77 -21.75
C ARG A 135 32.60 -16.49 -22.81
N VAL A 136 32.60 -17.23 -23.91
CA VAL A 136 31.61 -17.08 -24.99
C VAL A 136 30.19 -17.32 -24.48
N GLY A 137 29.98 -18.37 -23.68
CA GLY A 137 28.70 -18.64 -23.02
C GLY A 137 28.25 -17.51 -22.11
N LEU A 138 29.16 -16.93 -21.32
CA LEU A 138 28.86 -15.80 -20.45
C LEU A 138 28.52 -14.53 -21.24
N TRP A 139 29.20 -14.27 -22.36
CA TRP A 139 28.87 -13.17 -23.26
C TRP A 139 27.47 -13.35 -23.88
N GLY A 140 27.13 -14.57 -24.30
CA GLY A 140 25.80 -14.92 -24.77
C GLY A 140 24.72 -14.67 -23.71
N PHE A 141 24.94 -15.18 -22.50
CA PHE A 141 24.03 -14.98 -21.37
C PHE A 141 23.86 -13.50 -21.02
N ARG A 142 24.96 -12.74 -20.98
CA ARG A 142 24.90 -11.30 -20.73
C ARG A 142 24.02 -10.58 -21.77
N ARG A 143 24.18 -10.92 -23.04
CA ARG A 143 23.39 -10.33 -24.13
C ARG A 143 21.91 -10.70 -24.02
N GLU A 144 21.60 -11.94 -23.63
CA GLU A 144 20.22 -12.38 -23.37
C GLU A 144 19.59 -11.63 -22.21
N VAL A 145 20.32 -11.45 -21.11
CA VAL A 145 19.86 -10.66 -19.95
C VAL A 145 19.65 -9.20 -20.33
N GLU A 146 20.57 -8.58 -21.06
CA GLU A 146 20.41 -7.21 -21.56
C GLU A 146 19.17 -7.09 -22.47
N GLY A 147 18.93 -8.07 -23.34
CA GLY A 147 17.72 -8.16 -24.17
C GLY A 147 16.44 -8.30 -23.33
N LEU A 148 16.46 -9.14 -22.30
CA LEU A 148 15.33 -9.31 -21.38
C LEU A 148 15.04 -8.02 -20.61
N VAL A 149 16.08 -7.36 -20.09
CA VAL A 149 15.95 -6.06 -19.41
C VAL A 149 15.36 -5.02 -20.35
N GLY A 150 15.80 -4.98 -21.62
CA GLY A 150 15.22 -4.12 -22.64
C GLY A 150 13.72 -4.36 -22.86
N ARG A 151 13.32 -5.63 -22.98
CA ARG A 151 11.90 -6.02 -23.10
C ARG A 151 11.08 -5.60 -21.88
N VAL A 152 11.59 -5.86 -20.67
CA VAL A 152 10.91 -5.48 -19.42
C VAL A 152 10.74 -3.97 -19.34
N LYS A 153 11.77 -3.18 -19.66
CA LYS A 153 11.68 -1.71 -19.72
C LYS A 153 10.66 -1.23 -20.76
N GLY A 154 10.56 -1.91 -21.90
CA GLY A 154 9.55 -1.65 -22.91
C GLY A 154 8.13 -1.85 -22.36
N VAL A 155 7.88 -3.01 -21.74
CA VAL A 155 6.58 -3.32 -21.11
C VAL A 155 6.28 -2.34 -19.97
N GLU A 156 7.26 -2.00 -19.14
CA GLU A 156 7.11 -1.01 -18.07
C GLU A 156 6.68 0.36 -18.63
N GLY A 157 7.29 0.80 -19.73
CA GLY A 157 6.92 2.03 -20.41
C GLY A 157 5.49 2.01 -20.94
N GLU A 158 5.07 0.92 -21.58
CA GLU A 158 3.70 0.74 -22.09
C GLU A 158 2.68 0.73 -20.96
N VAL A 159 2.95 0.00 -19.88
CA VAL A 159 2.08 -0.07 -18.69
C VAL A 159 1.99 1.32 -18.04
N ARG A 160 3.11 2.03 -17.89
CA ARG A 160 3.12 3.39 -17.33
C ARG A 160 2.29 4.35 -18.18
N ARG A 161 2.41 4.30 -19.51
CA ARG A 161 1.58 5.08 -20.44
C ARG A 161 0.11 4.72 -20.28
N GLY A 162 -0.25 3.44 -20.32
CA GLY A 162 -1.62 2.98 -20.15
C GLY A 162 -2.23 3.36 -18.80
N LEU A 163 -1.44 3.32 -17.71
CA LEU A 163 -1.88 3.77 -16.39
C LEU A 163 -2.11 5.28 -16.34
N SER A 164 -1.25 6.08 -16.99
CA SER A 164 -1.44 7.53 -17.07
C SER A 164 -2.69 7.91 -17.85
N GLU A 165 -2.95 7.25 -18.97
CA GLU A 165 -4.15 7.44 -19.78
C GLU A 165 -5.40 7.01 -19.00
N ARG A 166 -5.36 5.84 -18.35
CA ARG A 166 -6.45 5.37 -17.51
C ARG A 166 -6.76 6.34 -16.37
N ARG A 167 -5.76 6.95 -15.75
CA ARG A 167 -5.95 7.99 -14.71
C ARG A 167 -6.63 9.22 -15.30
N ARG A 168 -6.19 9.69 -16.47
CA ARG A 168 -6.81 10.84 -17.17
C ARG A 168 -8.28 10.57 -17.50
N VAL A 169 -8.58 9.44 -18.13
CA VAL A 169 -9.95 9.05 -18.50
C VAL A 169 -10.83 8.89 -17.25
N ARG A 170 -10.28 8.36 -16.15
CA ARG A 170 -11.03 8.25 -14.89
C ARG A 170 -11.39 9.64 -14.34
N ALA A 171 -10.44 10.57 -14.31
CA ALA A 171 -10.69 11.93 -13.84
C ALA A 171 -11.75 12.64 -14.71
N GLU A 172 -11.65 12.50 -16.03
CA GLU A 172 -12.64 13.04 -16.97
C GLU A 172 -14.03 12.42 -16.75
N LYS A 173 -14.11 11.10 -16.56
CA LYS A 173 -15.38 10.41 -16.26
C LYS A 173 -15.99 10.86 -14.94
N GLU A 174 -15.17 11.12 -13.91
CA GLU A 174 -15.65 11.64 -12.64
C GLU A 174 -16.23 13.05 -12.79
N VAL A 175 -15.59 13.91 -13.58
CA VAL A 175 -16.13 15.23 -13.95
C VAL A 175 -17.48 15.09 -14.67
N VAL A 176 -17.54 14.28 -15.72
CA VAL A 176 -18.78 14.08 -16.49
C VAL A 176 -19.90 13.52 -15.62
N ARG A 177 -19.63 12.58 -14.72
CA ARG A 177 -20.64 12.04 -13.79
C ARG A 177 -21.18 13.10 -12.84
N LYS A 178 -20.32 13.98 -12.32
CA LYS A 178 -20.75 15.10 -11.47
C LYS A 178 -21.63 16.08 -12.25
N LEU A 179 -21.24 16.43 -13.47
CA LEU A 179 -22.03 17.31 -14.35
C LEU A 179 -23.38 16.70 -14.74
N LEU A 180 -23.40 15.41 -15.10
CA LEU A 180 -24.63 14.68 -15.40
C LEU A 180 -25.54 14.57 -14.18
N GLY A 181 -24.96 14.39 -12.98
CA GLY A 181 -25.71 14.40 -11.73
C GLY A 181 -26.40 15.74 -11.48
N VAL A 182 -25.77 16.86 -11.80
CA VAL A 182 -26.39 18.19 -11.74
C VAL A 182 -27.49 18.33 -12.79
N ALA A 183 -27.25 17.88 -14.03
CA ALA A 183 -28.24 17.94 -15.10
C ALA A 183 -29.53 17.18 -14.73
N ARG A 184 -29.41 15.92 -14.30
CA ARG A 184 -30.56 15.09 -13.90
C ARG A 184 -31.32 15.69 -12.73
N ARG A 185 -30.62 16.13 -11.67
CA ARG A 185 -31.27 16.77 -10.52
C ARG A 185 -32.02 18.05 -10.90
N LEU A 186 -31.51 18.79 -11.88
CA LEU A 186 -32.18 19.97 -12.41
C LEU A 186 -33.41 19.60 -13.25
N ASP A 187 -33.31 18.59 -14.12
CA ASP A 187 -34.43 18.07 -14.91
C ASP A 187 -35.55 17.54 -14.00
N ASP A 188 -35.20 16.73 -12.98
CA ASP A 188 -36.13 16.19 -11.99
C ASP A 188 -36.88 17.30 -11.23
N LEU A 189 -36.19 18.40 -10.91
CA LEU A 189 -36.78 19.58 -10.26
C LEU A 189 -37.68 20.37 -11.20
N GLU A 190 -37.29 20.56 -12.47
CA GLU A 190 -38.12 21.25 -13.46
C GLU A 190 -39.42 20.47 -13.75
N VAL A 191 -39.34 19.14 -13.87
CA VAL A 191 -40.52 18.27 -14.03
C VAL A 191 -41.43 18.36 -12.82
N LEU A 192 -40.86 18.31 -11.61
CA LEU A 192 -41.64 18.36 -10.38
C LEU A 192 -42.32 19.72 -10.14
N LEU A 193 -41.69 20.80 -10.60
CA LEU A 193 -42.24 22.15 -10.57
C LEU A 193 -43.10 22.49 -11.79
N LEU A 194 -43.32 21.54 -12.71
CA LEU A 194 -44.08 21.74 -13.95
C LEU A 194 -43.60 22.93 -14.78
N LEU A 195 -42.30 23.25 -14.69
CA LEU A 195 -41.63 24.26 -15.51
C LEU A 195 -41.36 23.67 -16.89
N GLU A 196 -42.40 23.33 -17.63
CA GLU A 196 -42.25 22.79 -18.98
C GLU A 196 -42.00 23.92 -19.97
N ASP A 197 -40.73 24.06 -20.35
CA ASP A 197 -40.25 24.59 -21.62
C ASP A 197 -38.87 23.97 -21.88
N ALA A 198 -38.84 22.73 -22.38
CA ALA A 198 -37.61 22.11 -22.88
C ALA A 198 -37.89 21.20 -24.10
N PRO A 199 -37.29 21.47 -25.27
CA PRO A 199 -37.38 20.63 -26.45
C PRO A 199 -36.42 19.43 -26.33
N GLY A 200 -36.97 18.22 -26.41
CA GLY A 200 -36.20 17.00 -26.69
C GLY A 200 -35.62 16.30 -25.45
N GLY A 201 -36.42 15.41 -24.86
CA GLY A 201 -35.95 14.43 -23.88
C GLY A 201 -36.65 13.10 -24.15
N GLY A 202 -35.95 12.17 -24.79
CA GLY A 202 -36.41 10.80 -24.96
C GLY A 202 -36.65 10.17 -23.60
N LYS A 203 -37.87 9.68 -23.41
CA LYS A 203 -38.28 8.89 -22.24
C LYS A 203 -37.50 7.58 -22.24
N GLU A 204 -36.47 7.50 -21.41
CA GLU A 204 -35.91 6.23 -20.98
C GLU A 204 -36.26 6.06 -19.50
N ASP A 205 -37.35 5.34 -19.27
CA ASP A 205 -37.78 4.85 -17.96
C ASP A 205 -36.67 3.98 -17.36
N PHE A 206 -35.87 4.57 -16.48
CA PHE A 206 -35.03 3.82 -15.55
C PHE A 206 -35.75 3.76 -14.21
N HIS A 207 -36.43 2.65 -13.98
CA HIS A 207 -37.03 2.27 -12.70
C HIS A 207 -35.89 2.07 -11.69
N ASP A 208 -35.59 3.07 -10.87
CA ASP A 208 -34.78 2.88 -9.68
C ASP A 208 -35.68 2.37 -8.56
N HIS A 209 -35.47 1.10 -8.21
CA HIS A 209 -36.21 0.40 -7.18
C HIS A 209 -35.58 0.77 -5.81
N GLY A 210 -35.87 1.99 -5.37
CA GLY A 210 -35.59 2.45 -4.02
C GLY A 210 -36.83 2.24 -3.15
N ASP A 211 -36.81 1.12 -2.44
CA ASP A 211 -37.63 0.84 -1.26
C ASP A 211 -37.69 2.04 -0.31
N ASP A 212 -38.90 2.54 -0.05
CA ASP A 212 -39.28 3.18 1.21
C ASP A 212 -40.73 2.77 1.47
N GLY A 213 -40.87 1.75 2.30
CA GLY A 213 -42.14 1.31 2.86
C GLY A 213 -42.75 2.34 3.80
N GLU A 214 -44.09 2.38 3.75
CA GLU A 214 -45.01 2.94 4.75
C GLU A 214 -44.96 4.48 4.91
N GLU A 215 -46.06 5.24 4.93
CA GLU A 215 -47.34 4.98 5.58
C GLU A 215 -48.36 6.03 5.07
N GLY A 216 -49.64 5.71 5.18
CA GLY A 216 -50.73 6.56 4.70
C GLY A 216 -50.86 7.91 5.42
N GLY A 217 -51.24 8.93 4.65
CA GLY A 217 -51.61 10.24 5.17
C GLY A 217 -51.33 11.29 4.10
N GLY A 218 -52.38 11.94 3.59
CA GLY A 218 -52.27 12.94 2.53
C GLY A 218 -51.16 13.95 2.84
N MET A 219 -50.03 13.83 2.15
CA MET A 219 -48.93 14.76 2.27
C MET A 219 -49.41 16.07 1.63
N GLY A 220 -49.95 16.97 2.46
CA GLY A 220 -50.50 18.24 2.02
C GLY A 220 -49.45 19.09 1.29
N GLU A 221 -49.89 20.21 0.71
CA GLU A 221 -49.03 21.16 -0.04
C GLU A 221 -47.71 21.49 0.69
N PHE A 222 -47.73 21.52 2.04
CA PHE A 222 -46.55 21.69 2.88
C PHE A 222 -45.46 20.61 2.68
N GLY A 223 -45.84 19.33 2.67
CA GLY A 223 -44.88 18.22 2.52
C GLY A 223 -44.36 18.06 1.09
N ARG A 224 -45.16 18.47 0.08
CA ARG A 224 -44.67 18.60 -1.30
C ARG A 224 -43.58 19.67 -1.38
N LEU A 225 -43.82 20.83 -0.77
CA LEU A 225 -42.93 21.98 -0.82
C LEU A 225 -41.64 21.76 -0.01
N GLU A 226 -41.72 21.01 1.10
CA GLU A 226 -40.54 20.54 1.82
C GLU A 226 -39.64 19.66 0.93
N LYS A 227 -40.23 18.69 0.22
CA LYS A 227 -39.50 17.85 -0.75
C LYS A 227 -38.87 18.66 -1.89
N GLU A 228 -39.55 19.71 -2.37
CA GLU A 228 -39.05 20.63 -3.39
C GLU A 228 -37.82 21.40 -2.91
N VAL A 229 -37.90 21.96 -1.69
CA VAL A 229 -36.80 22.71 -1.07
C VAL A 229 -35.61 21.80 -0.79
N ASP A 230 -35.82 20.60 -0.27
CA ASP A 230 -34.73 19.67 0.03
C ASP A 230 -33.98 19.22 -1.24
N LYS A 231 -34.71 18.94 -2.33
CA LYS A 231 -34.12 18.62 -3.63
C LYS A 231 -33.34 19.80 -4.22
N PHE A 232 -33.87 21.02 -4.09
CA PHE A 232 -33.19 22.24 -4.52
C PHE A 232 -31.91 22.50 -3.72
N LEU A 233 -31.94 22.30 -2.40
CA LEU A 233 -30.74 22.38 -1.55
C LEU A 233 -29.70 21.33 -1.97
N CYS A 234 -30.11 20.10 -2.24
CA CYS A 234 -29.20 19.07 -2.76
C CYS A 234 -28.56 19.48 -4.09
N LEU A 235 -29.32 20.10 -5.01
CA LEU A 235 -28.79 20.65 -6.26
C LEU A 235 -27.79 21.77 -6.00
N LYS A 236 -28.12 22.71 -5.09
CA LYS A 236 -27.26 23.82 -4.69
C LYS A 236 -25.93 23.32 -4.13
N TYR A 237 -25.94 22.35 -3.22
CA TYR A 237 -24.72 21.75 -2.68
C TYR A 237 -23.92 20.99 -3.73
N ALA A 238 -24.58 20.29 -4.66
CA ALA A 238 -23.90 19.60 -5.75
C ALA A 238 -23.17 20.59 -6.68
N ILE A 239 -23.79 21.74 -6.98
CA ILE A 239 -23.15 22.81 -7.76
C ILE A 239 -22.00 23.45 -6.97
N GLN A 240 -22.22 23.75 -5.68
CA GLN A 240 -21.20 24.35 -4.82
C GLN A 240 -19.96 23.46 -4.67
N GLY A 241 -20.15 22.16 -4.43
CA GLY A 241 -19.04 21.20 -4.35
C GLY A 241 -18.30 20.98 -5.68
N ILE A 242 -18.92 21.34 -6.81
CA ILE A 242 -18.24 21.39 -8.12
C ILE A 242 -17.47 22.71 -8.27
N SER A 243 -18.03 23.84 -7.84
CA SER A 243 -17.39 25.15 -7.94
C SER A 243 -16.21 25.36 -6.99
N GLU A 244 -16.24 24.76 -5.80
CA GLU A 244 -15.13 24.81 -4.82
C GLU A 244 -14.00 23.83 -5.14
N GLY A 245 -14.22 22.93 -6.11
CA GLY A 245 -13.25 21.92 -6.54
C GLY A 245 -12.51 22.29 -7.83
N VAL A 246 -11.99 21.26 -8.51
CA VAL A 246 -11.23 21.33 -9.78
C VAL A 246 -12.00 21.97 -10.96
N MET A 247 -13.26 22.39 -10.76
CA MET A 247 -14.22 22.77 -11.80
C MET A 247 -14.79 24.18 -11.61
N GLU A 248 -13.98 25.12 -11.10
CA GLU A 248 -14.36 26.53 -11.00
C GLU A 248 -14.73 27.08 -12.40
N GLY A 249 -16.01 27.46 -12.57
CA GLY A 249 -16.48 28.15 -13.78
C GLY A 249 -16.67 27.28 -15.04
N HIS A 250 -16.89 25.96 -14.90
CA HIS A 250 -17.16 25.08 -16.04
C HIS A 250 -18.31 25.63 -16.94
N PRO A 251 -18.14 25.70 -18.29
CA PRO A 251 -19.12 26.33 -19.20
C PRO A 251 -20.53 25.77 -19.07
N PHE A 252 -20.66 24.45 -18.87
CA PHE A 252 -21.96 23.81 -18.65
C PHE A 252 -22.71 24.43 -17.46
N ILE A 253 -22.04 24.61 -16.32
CA ILE A 253 -22.68 25.17 -15.11
C ILE A 253 -23.15 26.60 -15.40
N LYS A 254 -22.34 27.42 -16.08
CA LYS A 254 -22.73 28.79 -16.48
C LYS A 254 -24.00 28.80 -17.33
N THR A 255 -24.11 27.91 -18.31
CA THR A 255 -25.32 27.77 -19.14
C THR A 255 -26.52 27.32 -18.30
N GLN A 256 -26.33 26.41 -17.34
CA GLN A 256 -27.39 25.92 -16.48
C GLN A 256 -27.84 26.93 -15.39
N MET A 257 -27.04 27.94 -15.04
CA MET A 257 -27.41 28.92 -14.00
C MET A 257 -28.74 29.63 -14.30
N GLY A 258 -29.04 29.91 -15.57
CA GLY A 258 -30.34 30.48 -15.94
C GLY A 258 -31.52 29.58 -15.56
N ARG A 259 -31.38 28.26 -15.74
CA ARG A 259 -32.39 27.26 -15.36
C ARG A 259 -32.50 27.11 -13.85
N VAL A 260 -31.37 27.03 -13.15
CA VAL A 260 -31.33 26.97 -11.67
C VAL A 260 -32.03 28.17 -11.04
N GLU A 261 -31.82 29.37 -11.59
CA GLU A 261 -32.47 30.58 -11.10
C GLU A 261 -33.99 30.61 -11.41
N ARG A 262 -34.45 30.00 -12.52
CA ARG A 262 -35.89 29.79 -12.77
C ARG A 262 -36.51 28.87 -11.73
N VAL A 263 -35.87 27.73 -11.45
CA VAL A 263 -36.30 26.76 -10.42
C VAL A 263 -36.38 27.45 -9.06
N ARG A 264 -35.31 28.17 -8.66
CA ARG A 264 -35.27 28.94 -7.41
C ARG A 264 -36.44 29.91 -7.28
N ARG A 265 -36.68 30.72 -8.32
CA ARG A 265 -37.77 31.71 -8.31
C ARG A 265 -39.14 31.06 -8.17
N THR A 266 -39.36 29.92 -8.81
CA THR A 266 -40.64 29.21 -8.76
C THR A 266 -40.92 28.67 -7.36
N ILE A 267 -39.93 28.00 -6.75
CA ILE A 267 -40.04 27.52 -5.35
C ILE A 267 -40.31 28.69 -4.39
N LEU A 268 -39.67 29.86 -4.60
CA LEU A 268 -39.92 31.04 -3.77
C LEU A 268 -41.34 31.60 -3.93
N VAL A 269 -41.87 31.61 -5.15
CA VAL A 269 -43.25 32.02 -5.41
C VAL A 269 -44.24 31.06 -4.74
N ASP A 270 -43.98 29.75 -4.82
CA ASP A 270 -44.82 28.71 -4.23
C ASP A 270 -44.76 28.71 -2.69
N LEU A 271 -43.58 28.88 -2.09
CA LEU A 271 -43.42 29.15 -0.65
C LEU A 271 -44.10 30.43 -0.22
N GLY A 272 -43.96 31.50 -1.00
CA GLY A 272 -44.58 32.78 -0.69
C GLY A 272 -46.11 32.73 -0.77
N SER A 273 -46.68 32.01 -1.73
CA SER A 273 -48.12 31.82 -1.87
C SER A 273 -48.68 30.94 -0.76
N ALA A 274 -48.01 29.83 -0.43
CA ALA A 274 -48.35 28.95 0.68
C ALA A 274 -48.28 29.69 2.03
N LEU A 275 -47.27 30.54 2.23
CA LEU A 275 -47.13 31.34 3.46
C LEU A 275 -48.25 32.38 3.59
N ARG A 276 -48.63 33.06 2.49
CA ARG A 276 -49.77 33.98 2.49
C ARG A 276 -51.08 33.25 2.78
N ALA A 277 -51.31 32.10 2.15
CA ALA A 277 -52.50 31.28 2.40
C ALA A 277 -52.59 30.84 3.87
N ALA A 278 -51.47 30.37 4.44
CA ALA A 278 -51.40 29.97 5.84
C ALA A 278 -51.60 31.14 6.82
N ALA A 279 -51.19 32.36 6.44
CA ALA A 279 -51.32 33.56 7.27
C ALA A 279 -52.71 34.23 7.19
N VAL A 280 -53.36 34.26 6.01
CA VAL A 280 -54.68 34.90 5.80
C VAL A 280 -55.83 34.08 6.39
N MET A 281 -55.70 32.75 6.46
CA MET A 281 -56.70 31.87 7.09
C MET A 281 -56.88 32.08 8.62
N GLY A 282 -56.27 33.11 9.22
CA GLY A 282 -56.34 33.45 10.64
C GLY A 282 -57.12 34.73 10.98
N GLU A 283 -57.61 35.51 10.00
CA GLU A 283 -58.32 36.78 10.28
C GLU A 283 -59.86 36.65 10.32
N GLY A 284 -60.43 35.48 9.98
CA GLY A 284 -61.85 35.20 10.14
C GLY A 284 -62.12 34.60 11.51
N GLY A 285 -62.59 35.41 12.47
CA GLY A 285 -63.05 34.91 13.76
C GLY A 285 -64.37 34.16 13.63
N GLU A 286 -64.47 33.01 14.30
CA GLU A 286 -65.72 32.44 14.82
C GLU A 286 -65.40 31.38 15.89
N GLU A 287 -66.23 31.34 16.93
CA GLU A 287 -65.95 30.90 18.31
C GLU A 287 -66.00 29.37 18.55
N GLY A 288 -65.18 28.86 19.49
CA GLY A 288 -65.33 27.52 20.10
C GLY A 288 -64.11 26.59 20.04
N LEU A 289 -63.78 25.97 21.19
CA LEU A 289 -62.75 24.97 21.58
C LEU A 289 -62.09 24.02 20.53
N VAL A 290 -62.61 23.88 19.32
CA VAL A 290 -61.94 23.20 18.19
C VAL A 290 -60.80 24.06 17.61
N ILE A 291 -60.82 25.37 17.88
CA ILE A 291 -59.88 26.39 17.39
C ILE A 291 -58.45 26.18 17.87
N GLU A 292 -58.21 25.74 19.12
CA GLU A 292 -56.83 25.70 19.64
C GLU A 292 -55.94 24.72 18.86
N ARG A 293 -56.46 23.53 18.53
CA ARG A 293 -55.71 22.53 17.75
C ARG A 293 -55.50 22.95 16.30
N GLU A 294 -56.44 23.69 15.72
CA GLU A 294 -56.32 24.17 14.33
C GLU A 294 -55.45 25.42 14.22
N GLU A 295 -55.50 26.31 15.21
CA GLU A 295 -54.63 27.47 15.34
C GLU A 295 -53.19 27.05 15.63
N GLU A 296 -52.98 26.03 16.47
CA GLU A 296 -51.66 25.45 16.73
C GLU A 296 -51.08 24.79 15.47
N ARG A 297 -51.87 23.98 14.74
CA ARG A 297 -51.47 23.44 13.43
C ARG A 297 -51.19 24.54 12.40
N ARG A 298 -51.89 25.67 12.45
CA ARG A 298 -51.65 26.82 11.55
C ARG A 298 -50.33 27.50 11.90
N LYS A 299 -50.09 27.80 13.18
CA LYS A 299 -48.83 28.37 13.67
C LYS A 299 -47.65 27.46 13.33
N GLU A 300 -47.82 26.15 13.50
CA GLU A 300 -46.85 25.13 13.11
C GLU A 300 -46.55 25.17 11.60
N LYS A 301 -47.57 25.22 10.74
CA LYS A 301 -47.39 25.36 9.27
C LYS A 301 -46.69 26.67 8.88
N VAL A 302 -47.08 27.81 9.48
CA VAL A 302 -46.45 29.11 9.20
C VAL A 302 -44.99 29.12 9.64
N MET A 303 -44.68 28.58 10.83
CA MET A 303 -43.31 28.44 11.32
C MET A 303 -42.50 27.47 10.46
N GLY A 304 -43.09 26.37 10.01
CA GLY A 304 -42.49 25.41 9.10
C GLY A 304 -42.12 26.05 7.76
N LEU A 305 -43.07 26.78 7.13
CA LEU A 305 -42.85 27.46 5.85
C LEU A 305 -41.79 28.57 5.96
N MET A 306 -41.79 29.30 7.08
CA MET A 306 -40.74 30.27 7.40
C MET A 306 -39.38 29.61 7.58
N GLY A 307 -39.34 28.43 8.22
CA GLY A 307 -38.14 27.60 8.35
C GLY A 307 -37.58 27.14 7.01
N LEU A 308 -38.44 26.74 6.07
CA LEU A 308 -38.04 26.36 4.70
C LEU A 308 -37.47 27.55 3.91
N LEU A 309 -38.10 28.73 4.00
CA LEU A 309 -37.58 29.97 3.40
C LEU A 309 -36.22 30.37 3.99
N LEU A 310 -36.03 30.18 5.29
CA LEU A 310 -34.76 30.42 5.97
C LEU A 310 -33.68 29.44 5.49
N LYS A 311 -34.01 28.14 5.35
CA LYS A 311 -33.09 27.12 4.81
C LYS A 311 -32.60 27.47 3.39
N MET A 312 -33.45 28.08 2.55
CA MET A 312 -33.04 28.54 1.23
C MET A 312 -32.19 29.82 1.25
N GLY A 313 -32.12 30.51 2.39
CA GLY A 313 -31.39 31.78 2.56
C GLY A 313 -32.24 33.03 2.35
N GLU A 314 -33.56 32.90 2.21
CA GLU A 314 -34.50 33.99 1.86
C GLU A 314 -35.43 34.35 3.04
N GLY A 315 -34.90 34.34 4.27
CA GLY A 315 -35.67 34.69 5.47
C GLY A 315 -36.21 36.12 5.45
N GLY A 316 -35.57 37.04 4.73
CA GLY A 316 -36.03 38.42 4.56
C GLY A 316 -37.34 38.52 3.76
N GLU A 317 -37.53 37.69 2.74
CA GLU A 317 -38.78 37.65 1.98
C GLU A 317 -39.93 37.10 2.83
N ALA A 318 -39.66 36.10 3.68
CA ALA A 318 -40.66 35.55 4.60
C ALA A 318 -41.22 36.62 5.56
N VAL A 319 -40.32 37.42 6.16
CA VAL A 319 -40.71 38.51 7.08
C VAL A 319 -41.48 39.61 6.34
N ARG A 320 -41.07 39.93 5.11
CA ARG A 320 -41.79 40.91 4.27
C ARG A 320 -43.23 40.45 3.99
N ILE A 321 -43.40 39.20 3.56
CA ILE A 321 -44.71 38.62 3.26
C ILE A 321 -45.62 38.62 4.50
N LEU A 322 -45.11 38.20 5.66
CA LEU A 322 -45.88 38.22 6.91
C LEU A 322 -46.24 39.64 7.37
N LYS A 323 -45.35 40.61 7.18
CA LYS A 323 -45.62 42.03 7.49
C LYS A 323 -46.68 42.62 6.57
N GLU A 324 -46.67 42.27 5.29
CA GLU A 324 -47.70 42.68 4.33
C GLU A 324 -49.07 42.10 4.70
N VAL A 325 -49.14 40.81 5.04
CA VAL A 325 -50.39 40.18 5.48
C VAL A 325 -50.91 40.81 6.79
N LYS A 326 -50.04 41.06 7.77
CA LYS A 326 -50.42 41.67 9.06
C LYS A 326 -50.73 43.17 8.98
N GLY A 327 -50.14 43.88 8.01
CA GLY A 327 -50.38 45.31 7.78
C GLY A 327 -51.67 45.59 7.00
N GLY A 328 -52.10 44.67 6.12
CA GLY A 328 -53.34 44.79 5.33
C GLY A 328 -54.65 44.61 6.12
N GLY A 329 -54.59 44.08 7.35
CA GLY A 329 -55.76 43.93 8.24
C GLY A 329 -56.19 45.23 8.95
N VAL A 330 -55.31 46.24 9.03
CA VAL A 330 -55.59 47.47 9.82
C VAL A 330 -56.42 48.51 9.03
N ASP A 331 -56.42 48.46 7.69
CA ASP A 331 -57.05 49.52 6.87
C ASP A 331 -58.48 49.20 6.40
N ARG A 332 -58.96 47.96 6.55
CA ARG A 332 -60.35 47.57 6.20
C ARG A 332 -61.40 47.94 7.25
N GLY A 333 -61.00 48.49 8.41
CA GLY A 333 -61.89 48.80 9.53
C GLY A 333 -62.41 50.24 9.64
N LYS A 334 -62.07 51.15 8.71
CA LYS A 334 -62.39 52.59 8.86
C LYS A 334 -63.19 53.27 7.74
N GLU A 335 -63.67 52.56 6.73
CA GLU A 335 -64.58 53.12 5.70
C GLU A 335 -66.05 52.68 5.87
N GLY A 336 -66.50 52.49 7.11
CA GLY A 336 -67.81 51.89 7.40
C GLY A 336 -68.83 52.76 8.12
N VAL A 337 -68.58 54.04 8.47
CA VAL A 337 -69.60 54.88 9.15
C VAL A 337 -69.35 56.37 8.90
N ARG A 338 -69.83 56.93 7.78
CA ARG A 338 -70.19 58.36 7.61
C ARG A 338 -70.63 58.62 6.16
N GLY A 339 -71.93 58.55 5.89
CA GLY A 339 -72.44 58.97 4.59
C GLY A 339 -73.82 58.47 4.21
N ALA A 340 -74.82 58.61 5.08
CA ALA A 340 -76.22 58.45 4.67
C ALA A 340 -77.14 59.32 5.53
N GLN A 341 -76.96 60.63 5.43
CA GLN A 341 -78.00 61.58 5.82
C GLN A 341 -77.98 62.77 4.88
N GLN A 342 -79.13 62.95 4.21
CA GLN A 342 -79.60 64.08 3.39
C GLN A 342 -79.74 63.80 1.89
N GLY A 343 -80.98 63.94 1.42
CA GLY A 343 -81.28 64.32 0.03
C GLY A 343 -82.26 63.45 -0.74
N SER A 344 -83.54 63.44 -0.38
CA SER A 344 -84.61 63.31 -1.40
C SER A 344 -85.94 63.89 -0.90
N LEU A 345 -86.07 65.21 -1.02
CA LEU A 345 -87.38 65.86 -1.16
C LEU A 345 -87.77 65.78 -2.64
N ARG A 346 -88.84 65.04 -2.97
CA ARG A 346 -89.65 65.34 -4.16
C ARG A 346 -91.09 64.81 -4.05
N MET A 347 -92.01 65.78 -3.94
CA MET A 347 -93.38 65.85 -4.49
C MET A 347 -94.48 64.90 -3.98
N LYS A 348 -95.50 65.48 -3.34
CA LYS A 348 -96.69 66.01 -4.01
C LYS A 348 -97.32 67.12 -3.20
#